data_AF-A0A6V8LLV3-F1
#
_entry.id   AF-A0A6V8LLV3-F1
#
_cell.length_a   1.000
_cell.length_b   1.000
_cell.length_c   1.000
_cell.angle_alpha   90.00
_cell.angle_beta   90.00
_cell.angle_gamma   90.00
#
_symmetry.space_group_name_H-M   'P 1'
#
loop_
_entity.id
_entity.type
_entity.pdbx_description
1 polymer ?
#
loop_
_entity_poly.entity_id
_entity_poly.type
_entity_poly.pdbx_seq_one_letter_code
_entity_poly.pdbx_strand_id
1 'polypeptide(L)'
;MQICSQTVFSSPQAIEADLARALEQVPAMAGLLESFGPLLVERARLREAAPGWTVPPPPIDPDRFSQGAFLLADSGFQDMSPQLVQAASSLLPVMARCFPSLTPALDALASGLESGAVAPGELVAAGFGEPRDIPGIDSRVLLFAGSELVRPFVERQAQDLLPLVKDLPWRHACCPVCGGAPNMSVMRRSFDPSEYIQAHGGRRYLRCSRCSVEWTYKRVSCPVCCCEEPEELAVLRDAARPYERVDACKRCKSFVLCLDAGELAAAPDPDVAALGMSALESRAVQEGFVPMARHPWSGLLG
;
A
#
# COMPACT_ATOMS: atom_id res chain seq x y z
N MET A 1 12.02 21.34 -8.96
CA MET A 1 11.33 20.69 -7.82
C MET A 1 12.01 19.36 -7.61
N GLN A 2 12.85 19.27 -6.59
CA GLN A 2 13.56 18.04 -6.23
C GLN A 2 12.51 17.04 -5.75
N ILE A 3 12.47 15.88 -6.39
CA ILE A 3 11.55 14.80 -6.04
C ILE A 3 12.18 14.06 -4.88
N CYS A 4 11.40 13.85 -3.83
CA CYS A 4 11.83 13.06 -2.68
C CYS A 4 10.98 11.81 -2.70
N SER A 5 11.58 10.69 -3.09
CA SER A 5 10.96 9.39 -2.84
C SER A 5 11.51 8.84 -1.54
N GLN A 6 10.64 8.24 -0.73
CA GLN A 6 11.02 7.66 0.57
C GLN A 6 10.24 6.38 0.83
N THR A 7 10.79 5.54 1.69
CA THR A 7 10.06 4.45 2.33
C THR A 7 9.71 4.87 3.74
N VAL A 8 8.43 4.87 4.07
CA VAL A 8 7.96 5.06 5.46
C VAL A 8 7.40 3.72 5.91
N PHE A 9 8.27 2.93 6.54
CA PHE A 9 7.91 1.65 7.13
C PHE A 9 7.98 1.78 8.65
N SER A 10 6.84 1.60 9.32
CA SER A 10 6.78 1.56 10.77
C SER A 10 7.28 0.22 11.29
N SER A 11 8.00 0.23 12.42
CA SER A 11 8.36 -1.01 13.13
C SER A 11 7.10 -1.69 13.71
N PRO A 12 7.15 -2.99 14.04
CA PRO A 12 6.04 -3.69 14.67
C PRO A 12 5.49 -2.96 15.90
N GLN A 13 6.37 -2.45 16.78
CA GLN A 13 5.96 -1.74 18.00
C GLN A 13 5.33 -0.38 17.69
N ALA A 14 5.79 0.30 16.64
CA ALA A 14 5.16 1.55 16.20
C ALA A 14 3.75 1.29 15.65
N ILE A 15 3.56 0.22 14.86
CA ILE A 15 2.24 -0.19 14.37
C ILE A 15 1.31 -0.54 15.54
N GLU A 16 1.78 -1.29 16.55
CA GLU A 16 1.01 -1.59 17.76
C GLU A 16 0.58 -0.31 18.50
N ALA A 17 1.49 0.65 18.67
CA ALA A 17 1.18 1.93 19.28
C ALA A 17 0.18 2.76 18.46
N ASP A 18 0.27 2.71 17.13
CA ASP A 18 -0.64 3.42 16.22
C ASP A 18 -2.04 2.78 16.22
N LEU A 19 -2.12 1.45 16.28
CA LEU A 19 -3.38 0.71 16.43
C LEU A 19 -4.09 1.09 17.74
N ALA A 20 -3.36 1.14 18.86
CA ALA A 20 -3.92 1.56 20.15
C ALA A 20 -4.51 2.98 20.07
N ARG A 21 -3.78 3.93 19.48
CA ARG A 21 -4.29 5.30 19.27
C ARG A 21 -5.50 5.32 18.33
N ALA A 22 -5.49 4.53 17.26
CA ALA A 22 -6.60 4.47 16.31
C ALA A 22 -7.89 3.90 16.95
N LEU A 23 -7.78 2.93 17.85
CA LEU A 23 -8.92 2.36 18.59
C LEU A 23 -9.59 3.41 19.50
N GLU A 24 -8.80 4.27 20.13
CA GLU A 24 -9.32 5.38 20.94
C GLU A 24 -9.96 6.47 20.08
N GLN A 25 -9.36 6.79 18.94
CA GLN A 25 -9.79 7.88 18.08
C GLN A 25 -10.98 7.52 17.19
N VAL A 26 -11.15 6.24 16.84
CA VAL A 26 -12.15 5.77 15.87
C VAL A 26 -12.82 4.47 16.34
N PRO A 27 -13.53 4.49 17.49
CA PRO A 27 -14.13 3.28 18.05
C PRO A 27 -15.13 2.60 17.10
N ALA A 28 -15.74 3.35 16.18
CA ALA A 28 -16.61 2.80 15.14
C ALA A 28 -15.88 1.80 14.21
N MET A 29 -14.56 1.90 14.06
CA MET A 29 -13.73 1.00 13.26
C MET A 29 -13.01 -0.07 14.09
N ALA A 30 -13.33 -0.21 15.38
CA ALA A 30 -12.64 -1.15 16.28
C ALA A 30 -12.59 -2.57 15.74
N GLY A 31 -13.72 -3.09 15.22
CA GLY A 31 -13.75 -4.44 14.63
C GLY A 31 -12.77 -4.64 13.48
N LEU A 32 -12.56 -3.63 12.61
CA LEU A 32 -11.57 -3.71 11.54
C LEU A 32 -10.14 -3.59 12.07
N LEU A 33 -9.91 -2.64 12.98
CA LEU A 33 -8.59 -2.40 13.58
C LEU A 33 -8.10 -3.63 14.38
N GLU A 34 -8.98 -4.25 15.16
CA GLU A 34 -8.69 -5.46 15.92
C GLU A 34 -8.49 -6.68 15.03
N SER A 35 -9.28 -6.80 13.94
CA SER A 35 -9.16 -7.93 13.01
C SER A 35 -7.88 -7.83 12.18
N PHE A 36 -7.56 -6.68 11.58
CA PHE A 36 -6.40 -6.54 10.70
C PHE A 36 -5.10 -6.14 11.42
N GLY A 37 -5.18 -5.56 12.61
CA GLY A 37 -4.03 -5.07 13.37
C GLY A 37 -2.93 -6.13 13.57
N PRO A 38 -3.24 -7.34 14.10
CA PRO A 38 -2.24 -8.39 14.28
C PRO A 38 -1.56 -8.82 12.98
N LEU A 39 -2.29 -8.79 11.86
CA LEU A 39 -1.74 -9.10 10.53
C LEU A 39 -0.75 -8.03 10.06
N LEU A 40 -1.06 -6.74 10.25
CA LEU A 40 -0.14 -5.65 9.92
C LEU A 40 1.17 -5.73 10.71
N VAL A 41 1.07 -6.04 12.00
CA VAL A 41 2.23 -6.20 12.89
C VAL A 41 3.10 -7.37 12.45
N GLU A 42 2.50 -8.53 12.16
CA GLU A 42 3.27 -9.71 11.72
C GLU A 42 3.93 -9.50 10.36
N ARG A 43 3.25 -8.81 9.43
CA ARG A 43 3.86 -8.42 8.16
C ARG A 43 5.07 -7.52 8.34
N ALA A 44 5.03 -6.58 9.28
CA ALA A 44 6.18 -5.73 9.58
C ALA A 44 7.36 -6.53 10.14
N ARG A 45 7.11 -7.51 11.02
CA ARG A 45 8.15 -8.42 11.54
C ARG A 45 8.81 -9.22 10.41
N LEU A 46 7.99 -9.81 9.53
CA LEU A 46 8.51 -10.55 8.38
C LEU A 46 9.28 -9.66 7.41
N ARG A 47 8.84 -8.42 7.17
CA ARG A 47 9.57 -7.47 6.33
C ARG A 47 10.94 -7.15 6.91
N GLU A 48 11.05 -6.95 8.23
CA GLU A 48 12.35 -6.69 8.89
C GLU A 48 13.31 -7.89 8.79
N ALA A 49 12.78 -9.12 8.80
CA ALA A 49 13.56 -10.34 8.66
C ALA A 49 13.79 -10.77 7.19
N ALA A 50 13.05 -10.20 6.24
CA ALA A 50 13.07 -10.62 4.85
C ALA A 50 14.43 -10.32 4.19
N PRO A 51 14.88 -11.18 3.26
CA PRO A 51 16.02 -10.85 2.43
C PRO A 51 15.69 -9.61 1.60
N GLY A 52 16.69 -8.73 1.50
CA GLY A 52 16.68 -7.57 0.63
C GLY A 52 16.81 -7.90 -0.85
N TRP A 53 17.12 -6.88 -1.64
CA TRP A 53 17.59 -7.08 -3.00
C TRP A 53 19.03 -7.59 -2.99
N THR A 54 19.29 -8.76 -3.59
CA THR A 54 20.55 -9.51 -3.43
C THR A 54 21.40 -9.67 -4.69
N VAL A 55 20.84 -9.39 -5.87
CA VAL A 55 21.56 -9.44 -7.16
C VAL A 55 21.95 -8.03 -7.58
N PRO A 56 22.84 -7.85 -8.58
CA PRO A 56 23.07 -6.52 -9.15
C PRO A 56 21.74 -5.86 -9.55
N PRO A 57 21.50 -4.60 -9.15
CA PRO A 57 20.24 -3.93 -9.47
C PRO A 57 20.10 -3.72 -10.99
N PRO A 58 18.87 -3.59 -11.50
CA PRO A 58 18.65 -3.28 -12.91
C PRO A 58 19.32 -1.95 -13.28
N PRO A 59 19.89 -1.84 -14.49
CA PRO A 59 20.47 -0.58 -14.94
C PRO A 59 19.37 0.48 -15.07
N ILE A 60 19.72 1.73 -14.74
CA ILE A 60 18.81 2.86 -14.88
C ILE A 60 19.22 3.67 -16.10
N ASP A 61 18.30 3.80 -17.04
CA ASP A 61 18.36 4.76 -18.13
C ASP A 61 17.57 6.02 -17.71
N PRO A 62 18.23 7.15 -17.42
CA PRO A 62 17.56 8.37 -16.96
C PRO A 62 16.51 8.92 -17.95
N ASP A 63 16.74 8.73 -19.25
CA ASP A 63 15.83 9.23 -20.29
C ASP A 63 14.56 8.38 -20.31
N ARG A 64 14.70 7.04 -20.36
CA ARG A 64 13.54 6.11 -20.24
C ARG A 64 12.80 6.33 -18.93
N PHE A 65 13.52 6.52 -17.82
CA PHE A 65 12.93 6.74 -16.51
C PHE A 65 12.09 8.03 -16.48
N SER A 66 12.63 9.14 -16.98
CA SER A 66 11.88 10.40 -17.05
C SER A 66 10.60 10.30 -17.90
N GLN A 67 10.59 9.40 -18.89
CA GLN A 67 9.45 9.12 -19.78
C GLN A 67 8.43 8.12 -19.19
N GLY A 68 8.67 7.59 -17.99
CA GLY A 68 7.72 6.74 -17.27
C GLY A 68 8.07 5.27 -17.20
N ALA A 69 9.26 4.87 -17.66
CA ALA A 69 9.78 3.52 -17.41
C ALA A 69 10.26 3.40 -15.96
N PHE A 70 9.45 2.77 -15.11
CA PHE A 70 9.82 2.51 -13.71
C PHE A 70 10.96 1.49 -13.60
N LEU A 71 11.68 1.49 -12.48
CA LEU A 71 12.92 0.72 -12.28
C LEU A 71 12.79 -0.78 -12.61
N LEU A 72 11.68 -1.39 -12.21
CA LEU A 72 11.43 -2.82 -12.38
C LEU A 72 10.62 -3.16 -13.65
N ALA A 73 10.52 -2.25 -14.63
CA ALA A 73 9.73 -2.46 -15.84
C ALA A 73 10.13 -3.70 -16.63
N ASP A 74 11.44 -3.98 -16.71
CA ASP A 74 11.97 -5.07 -17.52
C ASP A 74 12.26 -6.35 -16.70
N SER A 75 12.43 -6.24 -15.38
CA SER A 75 12.87 -7.36 -14.51
C SER A 75 11.80 -7.91 -13.57
N GLY A 76 10.83 -7.09 -13.16
CA GLY A 76 10.00 -7.40 -12.00
C GLY A 76 10.80 -7.48 -10.69
N PHE A 77 10.13 -7.94 -9.63
CA PHE A 77 10.77 -8.23 -8.34
C PHE A 77 11.62 -9.51 -8.42
N GLN A 78 12.66 -9.62 -7.59
CA GLN A 78 13.36 -10.90 -7.41
C GLN A 78 12.39 -11.96 -6.89
N ASP A 79 12.61 -13.20 -7.32
CA ASP A 79 11.82 -14.35 -6.89
C ASP A 79 11.88 -14.50 -5.37
N MET A 80 10.69 -14.57 -4.77
CA MET A 80 10.45 -14.74 -3.33
C MET A 80 9.83 -16.09 -3.00
N SER A 81 9.60 -16.94 -4.01
CA SER A 81 9.06 -18.29 -3.85
C SER A 81 9.79 -19.13 -2.79
N PRO A 82 11.15 -19.08 -2.68
CA PRO A 82 11.87 -19.85 -1.68
C PRO A 82 11.53 -19.47 -0.23
N GLN A 83 11.09 -18.23 0.02
CA GLN A 83 10.77 -17.73 1.35
C GLN A 83 9.29 -17.89 1.72
N LEU A 84 8.42 -18.17 0.73
CA LEU A 84 6.98 -18.16 0.95
C LEU A 84 6.49 -19.29 1.87
N VAL A 85 7.13 -20.47 1.87
CA VAL A 85 6.71 -21.56 2.79
C VAL A 85 6.91 -21.13 4.25
N GLN A 86 8.07 -20.54 4.57
CA GLN A 86 8.34 -20.01 5.91
C GLN A 86 7.40 -18.85 6.25
N ALA A 87 7.18 -17.92 5.32
CA ALA A 87 6.25 -16.81 5.54
C ALA A 87 4.82 -17.29 5.78
N ALA A 88 4.37 -18.31 5.05
CA ALA A 88 3.06 -18.92 5.21
C ALA A 88 2.87 -19.55 6.59
N SER A 89 3.89 -20.23 7.12
CA SER A 89 3.86 -20.80 8.47
C SER A 89 3.69 -19.74 9.57
N SER A 90 4.12 -18.50 9.32
CA SER A 90 3.94 -17.37 10.23
C SER A 90 2.61 -16.63 10.01
N LEU A 91 2.27 -16.31 8.76
CA LEU A 91 1.16 -15.43 8.42
C LEU A 91 -0.20 -16.12 8.35
N LEU A 92 -0.29 -17.34 7.80
CA LEU A 92 -1.59 -18.02 7.65
C LEU A 92 -2.28 -18.27 9.00
N PRO A 93 -1.58 -18.70 10.07
CA PRO A 93 -2.20 -18.81 11.39
C PRO A 93 -2.68 -17.47 11.96
N VAL A 94 -2.00 -16.36 11.64
CA VAL A 94 -2.44 -15.02 12.05
C VAL A 94 -3.71 -14.65 11.31
N MET A 95 -3.74 -14.84 9.99
CA MET A 95 -4.92 -14.62 9.16
C MET A 95 -6.12 -15.46 9.63
N ALA A 96 -5.91 -16.73 9.98
CA ALA A 96 -6.99 -17.59 10.47
C ALA A 96 -7.59 -17.10 11.80
N ARG A 97 -6.76 -16.55 12.70
CA ARG A 97 -7.25 -15.91 13.94
C ARG A 97 -7.99 -14.61 13.65
N CYS A 98 -7.48 -13.81 12.73
CA CYS A 98 -8.08 -12.54 12.31
C CYS A 98 -9.39 -12.73 11.55
N PHE A 99 -9.52 -13.83 10.79
CA PHE A 99 -10.66 -14.13 9.92
C PHE A 99 -11.11 -15.59 10.09
N PRO A 100 -11.83 -15.93 11.17
CA PRO A 100 -12.19 -17.32 11.46
C PRO A 100 -13.02 -18.00 10.36
N SER A 101 -13.77 -17.23 9.56
CA SER A 101 -14.52 -17.76 8.42
C SER A 101 -13.63 -18.26 7.28
N LEU A 102 -12.37 -17.80 7.20
CA LEU A 102 -11.42 -18.17 6.15
C LEU A 102 -10.52 -19.34 6.57
N THR A 103 -10.54 -19.74 7.85
CA THR A 103 -9.67 -20.80 8.40
C THR A 103 -9.63 -22.07 7.57
N PRO A 104 -10.76 -22.66 7.11
CA PRO A 104 -10.70 -23.89 6.31
C PRO A 104 -9.89 -23.74 5.02
N ALA A 105 -10.00 -22.60 4.35
CA ALA A 105 -9.26 -22.32 3.11
C ALA A 105 -7.79 -21.99 3.38
N LEU A 106 -7.49 -21.28 4.48
CA LEU A 106 -6.12 -20.97 4.90
C LEU A 106 -5.36 -22.23 5.36
N ASP A 107 -6.03 -23.14 6.07
CA ASP A 107 -5.47 -24.43 6.49
C ASP A 107 -5.22 -25.34 5.28
N ALA A 108 -6.16 -25.37 4.33
CA ALA A 108 -5.99 -26.08 3.06
C ALA A 108 -4.79 -25.52 2.27
N LEU A 109 -4.62 -24.19 2.25
CA LEU A 109 -3.47 -23.55 1.62
C LEU A 109 -2.16 -23.94 2.30
N ALA A 110 -2.10 -23.88 3.63
CA ALA A 110 -0.93 -24.26 4.41
C ALA A 110 -0.53 -25.72 4.15
N SER A 111 -1.48 -26.65 4.23
CA SER A 111 -1.25 -28.07 3.94
C SER A 111 -0.84 -28.31 2.49
N GLY A 112 -1.43 -27.56 1.55
CA GLY A 112 -1.07 -27.61 0.14
C GLY A 112 0.38 -27.18 -0.11
N LEU A 113 0.85 -26.13 0.56
CA LEU A 113 2.24 -25.68 0.52
C LEU A 113 3.20 -26.71 1.11
N GLU A 114 2.88 -27.25 2.29
CA GLU A 114 3.72 -28.23 2.99
C GLU A 114 3.86 -29.55 2.22
N SER A 115 2.77 -30.01 1.61
CA SER A 115 2.75 -31.23 0.79
C SER A 115 3.28 -31.04 -0.63
N GLY A 116 3.49 -29.79 -1.07
CA GLY A 116 3.87 -29.45 -2.44
C GLY A 116 2.73 -29.51 -3.46
N ALA A 117 1.49 -29.73 -3.03
CA ALA A 117 0.30 -29.67 -3.89
C ALA A 117 0.01 -28.25 -4.40
N VAL A 118 0.45 -27.22 -3.66
CA VAL A 118 0.44 -25.83 -4.09
C VAL A 118 1.88 -25.37 -4.24
N ALA A 119 2.27 -25.00 -5.46
CA ALA A 119 3.60 -24.43 -5.68
C ALA A 119 3.64 -22.98 -5.15
N PRO A 120 4.72 -22.55 -4.46
CA PRO A 120 4.84 -21.17 -3.98
C PRO A 120 4.68 -20.11 -5.08
N GLY A 121 5.12 -20.41 -6.31
CA GLY A 121 4.94 -19.52 -7.46
C GLY A 121 3.47 -19.21 -7.80
N GLU A 122 2.53 -20.11 -7.47
CA GLU A 122 1.09 -19.84 -7.63
C GLU A 122 0.63 -18.73 -6.68
N LEU A 123 1.17 -18.69 -5.46
CA LEU A 123 0.87 -17.62 -4.50
C LEU A 123 1.55 -16.32 -4.85
N VAL A 124 2.76 -16.37 -5.39
CA VAL A 124 3.42 -15.19 -5.93
C VAL A 124 2.54 -14.55 -7.00
N ALA A 125 2.09 -15.35 -7.97
CA ALA A 125 1.25 -14.87 -9.06
C ALA A 125 -0.10 -14.35 -8.58
N ALA A 126 -0.78 -15.10 -7.69
CA ALA A 126 -2.03 -14.64 -7.06
C ALA A 126 -1.82 -13.31 -6.32
N GLY A 127 -0.72 -13.16 -5.59
CA GLY A 127 -0.38 -11.92 -4.89
C GLY A 127 -0.09 -10.73 -5.80
N PHE A 128 0.32 -10.96 -7.04
CA PHE A 128 0.42 -9.93 -8.07
C PHE A 128 -0.88 -9.71 -8.86
N GLY A 129 -1.97 -10.36 -8.46
CA GLY A 129 -3.29 -10.23 -9.06
C GLY A 129 -3.50 -11.07 -10.31
N GLU A 130 -2.60 -12.01 -10.60
CA GLU A 130 -2.84 -12.97 -11.67
C GLU A 130 -3.90 -14.00 -11.21
N PRO A 131 -4.96 -14.24 -12.01
CA PRO A 131 -5.95 -15.25 -11.67
C PRO A 131 -5.30 -16.62 -11.52
N ARG A 132 -5.63 -17.32 -10.44
CA ARG A 132 -5.21 -18.69 -10.14
C ARG A 132 -6.38 -19.51 -9.64
N ASP A 133 -6.41 -20.78 -10.05
CA ASP A 133 -7.41 -21.75 -9.64
C ASP A 133 -6.72 -22.88 -8.88
N ILE A 134 -6.89 -22.88 -7.57
CA ILE A 134 -6.38 -23.93 -6.69
C ILE A 134 -7.59 -24.69 -6.15
N PRO A 135 -7.71 -25.99 -6.46
CA PRO A 135 -8.86 -26.78 -6.02
C PRO A 135 -9.13 -26.66 -4.52
N GLY A 136 -10.37 -26.30 -4.18
CA GLY A 136 -10.81 -26.16 -2.79
C GLY A 136 -10.50 -24.81 -2.12
N ILE A 137 -9.90 -23.86 -2.83
CA ILE A 137 -9.61 -22.52 -2.31
C ILE A 137 -10.37 -21.47 -3.12
N ASP A 138 -11.21 -20.67 -2.46
CA ASP A 138 -11.91 -19.56 -3.10
C ASP A 138 -10.91 -18.53 -3.64
N SER A 139 -11.13 -18.06 -4.88
CA SER A 139 -10.24 -17.14 -5.57
C SER A 139 -9.98 -15.82 -4.83
N ARG A 140 -10.95 -15.31 -4.04
CA ARG A 140 -10.77 -14.09 -3.24
C ARG A 140 -9.90 -14.36 -2.03
N VAL A 141 -10.04 -15.53 -1.41
CA VAL A 141 -9.17 -15.96 -0.31
C VAL A 141 -7.74 -16.17 -0.81
N LEU A 142 -7.59 -16.78 -1.98
CA LEU A 142 -6.29 -16.96 -2.61
C LEU A 142 -5.61 -15.62 -2.95
N LEU A 143 -6.35 -14.69 -3.55
CA LEU A 143 -5.86 -13.34 -3.84
C LEU A 143 -5.45 -12.61 -2.55
N PHE A 144 -6.28 -12.67 -1.51
CA PHE A 144 -5.98 -12.05 -0.22
C PHE A 144 -4.72 -12.65 0.43
N ALA A 145 -4.69 -13.97 0.61
CA ALA A 145 -3.56 -14.66 1.24
C ALA A 145 -2.27 -14.46 0.42
N GLY A 146 -2.33 -14.61 -0.90
CA GLY A 146 -1.20 -14.36 -1.79
C GLY A 146 -0.69 -12.92 -1.67
N SER A 147 -1.57 -11.92 -1.70
CA SER A 147 -1.20 -10.51 -1.59
C SER A 147 -0.50 -10.20 -0.27
N GLU A 148 -1.01 -10.73 0.84
CA GLU A 148 -0.44 -10.50 2.16
C GLU A 148 0.88 -11.29 2.38
N LEU A 149 1.05 -12.45 1.73
CA LEU A 149 2.27 -13.26 1.79
C LEU A 149 3.43 -12.64 1.00
N VAL A 150 3.18 -12.08 -0.18
CA VAL A 150 4.24 -11.47 -0.99
C VAL A 150 4.66 -10.10 -0.47
N ARG A 151 3.74 -9.38 0.20
CA ARG A 151 3.92 -7.96 0.53
C ARG A 151 5.18 -7.66 1.38
N PRO A 152 5.53 -8.43 2.42
CA PRO A 152 6.77 -8.18 3.18
C PRO A 152 8.04 -8.19 2.31
N PHE A 153 8.12 -9.11 1.35
CA PHE A 153 9.29 -9.26 0.46
C PHE A 153 9.32 -8.16 -0.60
N VAL A 154 8.17 -7.83 -1.17
CA VAL A 154 8.01 -6.74 -2.13
C VAL A 154 8.37 -5.39 -1.51
N GLU A 155 7.92 -5.12 -0.29
CA GLU A 155 8.26 -3.91 0.46
C GLU A 155 9.75 -3.85 0.79
N ARG A 156 10.34 -4.97 1.26
CA ARG A 156 11.76 -5.05 1.60
C ARG A 156 12.66 -4.83 0.38
N GLN A 157 12.36 -5.45 -0.77
CA GLN A 157 13.10 -5.25 -2.01
C GLN A 157 12.99 -3.79 -2.50
N ALA A 158 11.79 -3.21 -2.45
CA ALA A 158 11.60 -1.83 -2.86
C ALA A 158 12.37 -0.83 -1.98
N GLN A 159 12.53 -1.13 -0.69
CA GLN A 159 13.36 -0.36 0.23
C GLN A 159 14.83 -0.28 -0.22
N ASP A 160 15.40 -1.38 -0.69
CA ASP A 160 16.80 -1.43 -1.15
C ASP A 160 16.99 -0.76 -2.51
N LEU A 161 15.96 -0.82 -3.36
CA LEU A 161 16.01 -0.29 -4.71
C LEU A 161 15.72 1.22 -4.80
N LEU A 162 14.91 1.75 -3.88
CA LEU A 162 14.50 3.14 -3.90
C LEU A 162 15.65 4.16 -3.95
N PRO A 163 16.77 3.98 -3.20
CA PRO A 163 17.90 4.89 -3.26
C PRO A 163 18.48 5.12 -4.66
N LEU A 164 18.28 4.19 -5.59
CA LEU A 164 18.79 4.29 -6.96
C LEU A 164 18.01 5.31 -7.81
N VAL A 165 16.75 5.56 -7.46
CA VAL A 165 15.85 6.43 -8.24
C VAL A 165 15.30 7.62 -7.46
N LYS A 166 15.54 7.70 -6.14
CA LYS A 166 14.89 8.69 -5.26
C LYS A 166 15.15 10.14 -5.66
N ASP A 167 16.31 10.43 -6.25
CA ASP A 167 16.77 11.77 -6.64
C ASP A 167 16.55 12.05 -8.15
N LEU A 168 16.03 11.08 -8.90
CA LEU A 168 15.76 11.22 -10.33
C LEU A 168 14.40 11.90 -10.60
N PRO A 169 14.27 12.63 -11.72
CA PRO A 169 13.02 13.27 -12.07
C PRO A 169 11.93 12.26 -12.44
N TRP A 170 10.87 12.22 -11.64
CA TRP A 170 9.67 11.40 -11.82
C TRP A 170 8.37 12.22 -11.70
N ARG A 171 7.63 12.37 -12.80
CA ARG A 171 6.40 13.18 -12.85
C ARG A 171 5.13 12.34 -13.06
N HIS A 172 5.24 11.03 -12.89
CA HIS A 172 4.16 10.08 -13.18
C HIS A 172 3.41 9.68 -11.92
N ALA A 173 2.15 9.32 -12.11
CA ALA A 173 1.28 8.88 -11.02
C ALA A 173 1.44 7.40 -10.66
N CYS A 174 2.26 6.63 -11.38
CA CYS A 174 2.65 5.28 -11.00
C CYS A 174 3.93 5.30 -10.16
N CYS A 175 4.16 4.22 -9.40
CA CYS A 175 5.34 4.09 -8.55
C CYS A 175 6.63 4.07 -9.39
N PRO A 176 7.66 4.87 -9.03
CA PRO A 176 8.94 4.88 -9.76
C PRO A 176 9.72 3.57 -9.66
N VAL A 177 9.42 2.72 -8.67
CA VAL A 177 10.09 1.44 -8.48
C VAL A 177 9.38 0.33 -9.25
N CYS A 178 8.10 0.09 -8.98
CA CYS A 178 7.38 -1.09 -9.48
C CYS A 178 6.23 -0.79 -10.46
N GLY A 179 5.98 0.47 -10.79
CA GLY A 179 4.88 0.87 -11.67
C GLY A 179 3.48 0.72 -11.05
N GLY A 180 3.37 0.32 -9.78
CA GLY A 180 2.10 0.19 -9.09
C GLY A 180 1.34 1.50 -8.93
N ALA A 181 0.01 1.43 -8.99
CA ALA A 181 -0.86 2.56 -8.70
C ALA A 181 -0.86 2.89 -7.19
N PRO A 182 -1.13 4.15 -6.80
CA PRO A 182 -1.25 4.52 -5.40
C PRO A 182 -2.61 4.15 -4.80
N ASN A 183 -2.60 3.72 -3.55
CA ASN A 183 -3.82 3.52 -2.74
C ASN A 183 -4.09 4.70 -1.79
N MET A 184 -3.06 5.50 -1.49
CA MET A 184 -3.16 6.61 -0.55
C MET A 184 -2.26 7.78 -0.98
N SER A 185 -2.66 8.98 -0.58
CA SER A 185 -1.84 10.19 -0.54
C SER A 185 -1.51 10.53 0.90
N VAL A 186 -0.28 10.97 1.16
CA VAL A 186 0.13 11.51 2.46
C VAL A 186 0.66 12.92 2.26
N MET A 187 0.12 13.88 2.99
CA MET A 187 0.59 15.26 2.96
C MET A 187 1.56 15.49 4.11
N ARG A 188 2.75 16.02 3.83
CA ARG A 188 3.73 16.34 4.87
C ARG A 188 4.27 17.73 4.67
N ARG A 189 4.47 18.49 5.75
CA ARG A 189 5.15 19.79 5.67
C ARG A 189 6.56 19.56 5.15
N SER A 190 6.93 20.30 4.11
CA SER A 190 8.29 20.33 3.59
C SER A 190 8.88 21.67 4.02
N PHE A 191 9.91 21.64 4.86
CA PHE A 191 10.76 22.80 5.06
C PHE A 191 11.90 22.67 4.04
N ASP A 192 11.83 23.45 2.96
CA ASP A 192 12.96 23.65 2.08
C ASP A 192 13.60 25.00 2.43
N PRO A 193 14.80 25.00 3.05
CA PRO A 193 15.51 26.24 3.40
C PRO A 193 15.88 27.09 2.18
N SER A 194 15.83 26.53 0.97
CA SER A 194 16.13 27.21 -0.29
C SER A 194 14.90 27.78 -0.99
N GLU A 195 13.68 27.44 -0.55
CA GLU A 195 12.45 28.02 -1.07
C GLU A 195 12.19 29.41 -0.44
N TYR A 196 12.41 30.48 -1.21
CA TYR A 196 12.12 31.86 -0.81
C TYR A 196 10.62 32.10 -0.50
N ILE A 197 9.75 31.25 -1.04
CA ILE A 197 8.32 31.22 -0.76
C ILE A 197 8.03 29.84 -0.18
N GLN A 198 7.79 29.77 1.13
CA GLN A 198 7.26 28.56 1.73
C GLN A 198 5.89 28.30 1.09
N ALA A 199 5.75 27.21 0.34
CA ALA A 199 4.46 26.80 -0.16
C ALA A 199 3.50 26.65 1.04
N HIS A 200 2.40 27.40 1.05
CA HIS A 200 1.37 27.26 2.08
C HIS A 200 0.68 25.89 1.90
N GLY A 201 1.16 24.89 2.65
CA GLY A 201 0.59 23.55 2.71
C GLY A 201 1.61 22.42 2.48
N GLY A 202 1.33 21.24 3.02
CA GLY A 202 2.21 20.08 2.88
C GLY A 202 2.45 19.63 1.43
N ARG A 203 3.64 19.08 1.15
CA ARG A 203 3.93 18.36 -0.10
C ARG A 203 3.13 17.05 -0.12
N ARG A 204 2.56 16.71 -1.29
CA ARG A 204 1.80 15.47 -1.49
C ARG A 204 2.76 14.34 -1.88
N TYR A 205 2.65 13.23 -1.17
CA TYR A 205 3.29 11.96 -1.49
C TYR A 205 2.21 10.96 -1.87
N LEU A 206 2.32 10.34 -3.04
CA LEU A 206 1.53 9.17 -3.39
C LEU A 206 2.21 7.94 -2.78
N ARG A 207 1.43 7.00 -2.23
CA ARG A 207 1.92 5.74 -1.66
C ARG A 207 1.48 4.57 -2.51
N CYS A 208 2.42 3.74 -2.95
CA CYS A 208 2.16 2.59 -3.81
C CYS A 208 1.29 1.54 -3.10
N SER A 209 0.28 1.00 -3.78
CA SER A 209 -0.54 -0.10 -3.24
C SER A 209 0.18 -1.44 -3.12
N ARG A 210 1.29 -1.62 -3.85
CA ARG A 210 2.04 -2.89 -3.90
C ARG A 210 3.26 -2.89 -2.98
N CYS A 211 4.17 -1.95 -3.20
CA CYS A 211 5.45 -1.92 -2.48
C CYS A 211 5.57 -0.80 -1.44
N SER A 212 4.49 -0.05 -1.21
CA SER A 212 4.41 1.00 -0.18
C SER A 212 5.45 2.13 -0.32
N VAL A 213 6.22 2.19 -1.41
CA VAL A 213 7.08 3.34 -1.74
C VAL A 213 6.23 4.59 -1.86
N GLU A 214 6.72 5.68 -1.29
CA GLU A 214 6.13 6.99 -1.41
C GLU A 214 6.96 7.87 -2.36
N TRP A 215 6.28 8.63 -3.22
CA TRP A 215 6.93 9.60 -4.11
C TRP A 215 6.09 10.87 -4.25
N THR A 216 6.75 11.99 -4.51
CA THR A 216 6.06 13.27 -4.65
C THR A 216 5.25 13.31 -5.94
N TYR A 217 4.05 13.88 -5.87
CA TYR A 217 3.23 14.16 -7.05
C TYR A 217 2.57 15.54 -6.92
N LYS A 218 1.98 16.03 -8.02
CA LYS A 218 1.26 17.30 -8.04
C LYS A 218 0.21 17.34 -6.92
N ARG A 219 0.24 18.42 -6.13
CA ARG A 219 -0.66 18.59 -4.98
C ARG A 219 -2.12 18.66 -5.39
N VAL A 220 -2.43 19.50 -6.38
CA VAL A 220 -3.79 19.70 -6.91
C VAL A 220 -3.88 19.08 -8.30
N SER A 221 -4.12 17.77 -8.33
CA SER A 221 -4.30 17.01 -9.59
C SER A 221 -4.96 15.67 -9.27
N CYS A 222 -5.82 15.20 -10.17
CA CYS A 222 -6.20 13.79 -10.22
C CYS A 222 -4.99 12.96 -10.69
N PRO A 223 -4.57 11.90 -9.96
CA PRO A 223 -3.48 11.02 -10.38
C PRO A 223 -3.86 10.07 -11.53
N VAL A 224 -5.15 9.93 -11.86
CA VAL A 224 -5.60 9.02 -12.94
C VAL A 224 -5.69 9.75 -14.28
N CYS A 225 -6.44 10.85 -14.36
CA CYS A 225 -6.68 11.58 -15.60
C CYS A 225 -5.93 12.92 -15.71
N CYS A 226 -5.06 13.23 -14.74
CA CYS A 226 -4.28 14.47 -14.69
C CYS A 226 -5.11 15.77 -14.68
N CYS A 227 -6.41 15.70 -14.35
CA CYS A 227 -7.27 16.87 -14.23
C CYS A 227 -6.80 17.76 -13.07
N GLU A 228 -6.63 19.06 -13.34
CA GLU A 228 -6.24 20.09 -12.36
C GLU A 228 -7.36 21.11 -12.10
N GLU A 229 -8.49 21.02 -12.80
CA GLU A 229 -9.65 21.91 -12.66
C GLU A 229 -10.30 21.77 -11.27
N PRO A 230 -10.32 22.81 -10.42
CA PRO A 230 -10.84 22.73 -9.06
C PRO A 230 -12.30 22.26 -8.97
N GLU A 231 -13.14 22.61 -9.95
CA GLU A 231 -14.57 22.26 -9.97
C GLU A 231 -14.79 20.76 -10.20
N GLU A 232 -13.83 20.10 -10.86
CA GLU A 232 -13.82 18.66 -11.14
C GLU A 232 -13.20 17.84 -10.00
N LEU A 233 -12.46 18.48 -9.11
CA LEU A 233 -11.85 17.84 -7.95
C LEU A 233 -12.78 17.98 -6.74
N ALA A 234 -13.17 16.83 -6.17
CA ALA A 234 -14.00 16.76 -4.98
C ALA A 234 -13.17 16.28 -3.80
N VAL A 235 -13.49 16.80 -2.62
CA VAL A 235 -12.87 16.37 -1.37
C VAL A 235 -13.97 15.94 -0.42
N LEU A 236 -14.00 14.65 -0.09
CA LEU A 236 -14.91 14.12 0.93
C LEU A 236 -14.17 14.05 2.25
N ARG A 237 -14.73 14.63 3.30
CA ARG A 237 -14.16 14.65 4.65
C ARG A 237 -15.18 14.14 5.65
N ASP A 238 -14.66 13.68 6.78
CA ASP A 238 -15.39 13.61 8.03
C ASP A 238 -15.01 14.85 8.87
N ALA A 239 -16.01 15.60 9.34
CA ALA A 239 -15.78 16.77 10.17
C ALA A 239 -15.11 16.41 11.51
N ALA A 240 -15.35 15.20 12.02
CA ALA A 240 -14.71 14.70 13.23
C ALA A 240 -13.23 14.34 13.02
N ARG A 241 -12.81 14.10 11.76
CA ARG A 241 -11.45 13.68 11.40
C ARG A 241 -10.90 14.53 10.25
N PRO A 242 -10.61 15.83 10.52
CA PRO A 242 -10.34 16.82 9.47
C PRO A 242 -9.06 16.54 8.65
N TYR A 243 -8.13 15.76 9.19
CA TYR A 243 -6.87 15.37 8.56
C TYR A 243 -7.01 14.15 7.65
N GLU A 244 -8.18 13.55 7.58
CA GLU A 244 -8.44 12.40 6.74
C GLU A 244 -9.53 12.71 5.75
N ARG A 245 -9.25 12.40 4.48
CA ARG A 245 -10.14 12.74 3.39
C ARG A 245 -10.03 11.77 2.24
N VAL A 246 -11.01 11.82 1.36
CA VAL A 246 -10.94 11.24 0.03
C VAL A 246 -10.76 12.37 -0.96
N ASP A 247 -9.68 12.31 -1.74
CA ASP A 247 -9.47 13.18 -2.89
C ASP A 247 -10.07 12.46 -4.12
N ALA A 248 -11.20 12.94 -4.62
CA ALA A 248 -11.98 12.35 -5.70
C ALA A 248 -12.00 13.23 -6.95
N CYS A 249 -12.23 12.63 -8.11
CA CYS A 249 -12.33 13.33 -9.39
C CYS A 249 -13.68 13.04 -10.06
N LYS A 250 -14.49 14.08 -10.28
CA LYS A 250 -15.81 13.97 -10.92
C LYS A 250 -15.71 13.56 -12.39
N ARG A 251 -14.64 13.95 -13.08
CA ARG A 251 -14.35 13.64 -14.49
C ARG A 251 -14.15 12.15 -14.76
N CYS A 252 -13.22 11.51 -14.03
CA CYS A 252 -12.88 10.09 -14.24
C CYS A 252 -13.52 9.14 -13.22
N LYS A 253 -14.25 9.70 -12.23
CA LYS A 253 -14.86 8.96 -11.12
C LYS A 253 -13.86 8.19 -10.25
N SER A 254 -12.57 8.44 -10.36
CA SER A 254 -11.58 7.81 -9.47
C SER A 254 -11.35 8.61 -8.19
N PHE A 255 -10.91 7.94 -7.13
CA PHE A 255 -10.48 8.58 -5.89
C PHE A 255 -9.22 7.94 -5.27
N VAL A 256 -8.62 8.65 -4.33
CA VAL A 256 -7.53 8.15 -3.48
C VAL A 256 -7.75 8.63 -2.03
N LEU A 257 -7.49 7.78 -1.05
CA LEU A 257 -7.48 8.20 0.36
C LEU A 257 -6.36 9.21 0.57
N CYS A 258 -6.55 10.19 1.45
CA CYS A 258 -5.53 11.18 1.76
C CYS A 258 -5.44 11.43 3.26
N LEU A 259 -4.24 11.22 3.81
CA LEU A 259 -3.86 11.55 5.18
C LEU A 259 -3.06 12.85 5.19
N ASP A 260 -3.56 13.88 5.85
CA ASP A 260 -2.86 15.15 6.06
C ASP A 260 -1.99 15.08 7.33
N ALA A 261 -0.83 14.44 7.22
CA ALA A 261 0.08 14.25 8.33
C ALA A 261 0.85 15.53 8.73
N GLY A 262 0.77 16.59 7.93
CA GLY A 262 1.50 17.85 8.19
C GLY A 262 1.05 18.59 9.46
N GLU A 263 -0.17 18.32 9.92
CA GLU A 263 -0.79 18.94 11.11
C GLU A 263 -0.85 17.96 12.30
N LEU A 264 -0.45 16.71 12.11
CA LEU A 264 -0.44 15.69 13.16
C LEU A 264 0.83 15.79 13.98
N ALA A 265 0.70 15.64 15.31
CA ALA A 265 1.86 15.55 16.21
C ALA A 265 2.76 14.35 15.89
N ALA A 266 2.13 13.23 15.47
CA ALA A 266 2.79 12.05 14.95
C ALA A 266 1.94 11.46 13.82
N ALA A 267 2.57 11.21 12.68
CA ALA A 267 1.91 10.54 11.56
C ALA A 267 1.74 9.04 11.89
N PRO A 268 0.52 8.48 11.84
CA PRO A 268 0.34 7.05 11.97
C PRO A 268 0.88 6.29 10.76
N ASP A 269 1.13 4.99 10.94
CA ASP A 269 1.34 4.06 9.84
C ASP A 269 0.20 4.19 8.81
N PRO A 270 0.50 4.31 7.50
CA PRO A 270 -0.52 4.52 6.49
C PRO A 270 -1.54 3.36 6.36
N ASP A 271 -1.15 2.11 6.62
CA ASP A 271 -2.11 1.00 6.57
C ASP A 271 -3.06 1.05 7.77
N VAL A 272 -2.58 1.46 8.97
CA VAL A 272 -3.43 1.71 10.14
C VAL A 272 -4.40 2.87 9.89
N ALA A 273 -3.91 3.98 9.32
CA ALA A 273 -4.76 5.10 8.94
C ALA A 273 -5.83 4.68 7.93
N ALA A 274 -5.45 3.90 6.91
CA ALA A 274 -6.36 3.40 5.88
C ALA A 274 -7.49 2.54 6.46
N LEU A 275 -7.20 1.66 7.44
CA LEU A 275 -8.22 0.90 8.17
C LEU A 275 -9.22 1.84 8.86
N GLY A 276 -8.71 2.86 9.56
CA GLY A 276 -9.54 3.88 10.19
C GLY A 276 -10.38 4.69 9.18
N MET A 277 -9.95 4.78 7.93
CA MET A 277 -10.64 5.50 6.85
C MET A 277 -11.66 4.64 6.07
N SER A 278 -11.86 3.37 6.44
CA SER A 278 -12.70 2.43 5.67
C SER A 278 -14.15 2.90 5.49
N ALA A 279 -14.73 3.58 6.49
CA ALA A 279 -16.06 4.17 6.38
C ALA A 279 -16.11 5.30 5.33
N LEU A 280 -15.06 6.11 5.25
CA LEU A 280 -14.93 7.18 4.26
C LEU A 280 -14.70 6.62 2.86
N GLU A 281 -13.90 5.55 2.73
CA GLU A 281 -13.74 4.79 1.48
C GLU A 281 -15.10 4.27 1.00
N SER A 282 -15.86 3.63 1.89
CA SER A 282 -17.19 3.07 1.59
C SER A 282 -18.17 4.14 1.13
N ARG A 283 -18.18 5.30 1.78
CA ARG A 283 -19.00 6.45 1.36
C ARG A 283 -18.63 6.92 -0.05
N ALA A 284 -17.34 7.05 -0.37
CA ALA A 284 -16.90 7.44 -1.71
C ALA A 284 -17.38 6.45 -2.78
N VAL A 285 -17.34 5.16 -2.48
CA VAL A 285 -17.87 4.10 -3.35
C VAL A 285 -19.39 4.22 -3.52
N GLN A 286 -20.14 4.48 -2.44
CA GLN A 286 -21.59 4.71 -2.49
C GLN A 286 -21.97 5.95 -3.31
N GLU A 287 -21.12 6.99 -3.31
CA GLU A 287 -21.26 8.19 -4.15
C GLU A 287 -20.86 7.95 -5.63
N GLY A 288 -20.49 6.72 -5.99
CA GLY A 288 -20.20 6.30 -7.36
C GLY A 288 -18.75 6.50 -7.81
N PHE A 289 -17.82 6.69 -6.87
CA PHE A 289 -16.38 6.76 -7.17
C PHE A 289 -15.71 5.38 -7.04
N VAL A 290 -14.58 5.20 -7.71
CA VAL A 290 -13.79 3.96 -7.71
C VAL A 290 -12.37 4.25 -7.19
N PRO A 291 -11.82 3.46 -6.25
CA PRO A 291 -10.46 3.70 -5.77
C PRO A 291 -9.45 3.45 -6.90
N MET A 292 -8.40 4.28 -6.98
CA MET A 292 -7.32 4.10 -7.97
C MET A 292 -6.60 2.75 -7.78
N ALA A 293 -6.44 2.33 -6.53
CA ALA A 293 -6.04 0.99 -6.16
C ALA A 293 -6.74 0.62 -4.86
N ARG A 294 -7.23 -0.62 -4.76
CA ARG A 294 -7.85 -1.14 -3.54
C ARG A 294 -6.77 -1.48 -2.51
N HIS A 295 -7.11 -1.35 -1.24
CA HIS A 295 -6.34 -2.02 -0.20
C HIS A 295 -6.64 -3.52 -0.24
N PRO A 296 -5.69 -4.40 0.14
CA PRO A 296 -5.90 -5.85 0.10
C PRO A 296 -7.16 -6.31 0.86
N TRP A 297 -7.51 -5.64 1.95
CA TRP A 297 -8.68 -5.94 2.76
C TRP A 297 -10.00 -5.44 2.16
N SER A 298 -10.00 -4.43 1.29
CA SER A 298 -11.23 -3.88 0.71
C SER A 298 -12.00 -4.90 -0.15
N GLY A 299 -11.35 -6.00 -0.59
CA GLY A 299 -11.99 -7.11 -1.32
C GLY A 299 -12.65 -8.17 -0.42
N LEU A 300 -12.33 -8.19 0.88
CA LEU A 300 -12.92 -9.11 1.86
C LEU A 300 -14.16 -8.53 2.56
N LEU A 301 -14.29 -7.20 2.56
CA LEU A 301 -15.36 -6.47 3.27
C LEU A 301 -16.64 -6.30 2.44
N GLY A 302 -16.69 -6.85 1.22
CA GLY A 302 -17.78 -6.70 0.26
C GLY A 302 -18.34 -8.02 -0.26
#